data_AF-A0A0M3RCP3-F1
#
_entry.id   AF-A0A0M3RCP3-F1
#
_cell.length_a   1.000
_cell.length_b   1.000
_cell.length_c   1.000
_cell.angle_alpha   90.00
_cell.angle_beta   90.00
_cell.angle_gamma   90.00
#
_symmetry.space_group_name_H-M   'P 1'
#
loop_
_entity.id
_entity.type
_entity.pdbx_description
1 polymer ?
#
loop_
_entity_poly.entity_id
_entity_poly.type
_entity_poly.pdbx_seq_one_letter_code
_entity_poly.pdbx_strand_id
1 'polypeptide(L)'
;MKGLLSILICTLLLASCTYSNSNKEKGAEASLEDQMKDAIVEYFGHRVDTPEQAVETIEYNDENGKLKIIVTTFAFMGETLEEFKADILASCILLLQEIQMQDDVQELTLIVEIPYEKENGDSIDYAVYSIDFTKDNLSKINFDELDPQDLRTIADFYFEAPFY
;
A
#
# COMPACT_ATOMS: atom_id res chain seq x y z
N MET A 1 -62.74 26.32 -41.25
CA MET A 1 -62.48 26.79 -39.88
C MET A 1 -61.08 26.31 -39.55
N LYS A 2 -59.99 27.05 -39.80
CA LYS A 2 -59.47 28.27 -39.12
C LYS A 2 -59.31 28.09 -37.61
N GLY A 3 -58.05 28.17 -37.17
CA GLY A 3 -57.63 28.41 -35.79
C GLY A 3 -56.78 27.25 -35.22
N LEU A 4 -55.60 27.46 -34.63
CA LEU A 4 -54.80 28.66 -34.50
C LEU A 4 -53.39 28.21 -34.05
N LEU A 5 -52.41 28.86 -34.66
CA LEU A 5 -51.00 28.90 -34.30
C LEU A 5 -50.84 29.37 -32.84
N SER A 6 -50.03 28.70 -32.02
CA SER A 6 -49.40 29.32 -30.85
C SER A 6 -47.92 28.96 -30.82
N ILE A 7 -47.16 29.81 -31.50
CA ILE A 7 -45.74 30.07 -31.24
C ILE A 7 -45.68 30.84 -29.91
N LEU A 8 -44.88 30.38 -28.96
CA LEU A 8 -44.33 31.27 -27.94
C LEU A 8 -42.80 31.13 -27.93
N ILE A 9 -42.18 32.02 -28.68
CA ILE A 9 -40.80 32.45 -28.49
C ILE A 9 -40.86 33.59 -27.48
N CYS A 10 -40.06 33.54 -26.41
CA CYS A 10 -39.49 34.75 -25.82
C CYS A 10 -38.19 34.43 -25.08
N THR A 11 -37.12 34.66 -25.83
CA THR A 11 -35.74 34.88 -25.44
C THR A 11 -35.55 36.05 -24.46
N LEU A 12 -34.37 36.01 -23.80
CA LEU A 12 -33.57 37.11 -23.24
C LEU A 12 -33.79 37.50 -21.77
N LEU A 13 -32.84 37.07 -20.94
CA LEU A 13 -31.97 38.01 -20.21
C LEU A 13 -30.51 37.52 -20.32
N LEU A 14 -29.72 38.19 -21.17
CA LEU A 14 -28.26 38.23 -21.11
C LEU A 14 -27.85 39.43 -20.26
N ALA A 15 -26.88 39.23 -19.36
CA ALA A 15 -25.94 40.18 -18.74
C ALA A 15 -25.68 39.72 -17.28
N SER A 16 -24.47 39.45 -16.77
CA SER A 16 -23.12 39.53 -17.29
C SER A 16 -22.21 38.71 -16.36
N CYS A 17 -21.18 38.09 -16.95
CA CYS A 17 -19.86 37.89 -16.39
C CYS A 17 -19.70 37.64 -14.88
N THR A 18 -19.43 36.38 -14.54
CA THR A 18 -18.12 36.13 -13.91
C THR A 18 -17.55 34.86 -14.52
N TYR A 19 -16.48 35.07 -15.27
CA TYR A 19 -15.57 34.05 -15.73
C TYR A 19 -14.89 33.49 -14.47
N SER A 20 -15.51 32.51 -13.82
CA SER A 20 -14.80 31.68 -12.86
C SER A 20 -14.23 30.52 -13.65
N ASN A 21 -12.99 30.69 -14.04
CA ASN A 21 -12.14 29.64 -14.55
C ASN A 21 -11.98 28.63 -13.41
N SER A 22 -12.96 27.75 -13.19
CA SER A 22 -12.72 26.58 -12.35
C SER A 22 -11.81 25.68 -13.18
N ASN A 23 -10.51 25.93 -13.01
CA ASN A 23 -9.51 24.88 -13.12
C ASN A 23 -10.19 23.60 -12.62
N LYS A 24 -10.35 22.64 -13.52
CA LYS A 24 -10.38 21.24 -13.12
C LYS A 24 -9.15 21.08 -12.24
N GLU A 25 -9.35 21.13 -10.93
CA GLU A 25 -8.49 20.42 -10.00
C GLU A 25 -8.56 18.97 -10.49
N LYS A 26 -7.57 18.58 -11.29
CA LYS A 26 -7.09 17.20 -11.24
C LYS A 26 -6.89 16.98 -9.75
N GLY A 27 -7.71 16.11 -9.14
CA GLY A 27 -7.45 15.67 -7.78
C GLY A 27 -5.96 15.31 -7.71
N ALA A 28 -5.24 15.87 -6.74
CA ALA A 28 -3.85 15.56 -6.56
C ALA A 28 -3.73 14.03 -6.48
N GLU A 29 -3.07 13.44 -7.46
CA GLU A 29 -2.74 12.03 -7.44
C GLU A 29 -1.94 11.80 -6.16
N ALA A 30 -2.41 10.89 -5.31
CA ALA A 30 -1.75 10.61 -4.04
C ALA A 30 -0.31 10.16 -4.34
N SER A 31 0.66 10.64 -3.56
CA SER A 31 2.05 10.22 -3.76
C SER A 31 2.16 8.70 -3.57
N LEU A 32 3.16 8.07 -4.18
CA LEU A 32 3.40 6.63 -3.98
C LEU A 32 3.52 6.31 -2.48
N GLU A 33 4.18 7.17 -1.70
CA GLU A 33 4.32 7.00 -0.26
C GLU A 33 2.97 7.02 0.47
N ASP A 34 2.04 7.91 0.09
CA ASP A 34 0.70 7.95 0.65
C ASP A 34 -0.09 6.67 0.31
N GLN A 35 0.02 6.19 -0.93
CA GLN A 35 -0.63 4.95 -1.37
C GLN A 35 -0.10 3.73 -0.60
N MET A 36 1.22 3.64 -0.43
CA MET A 36 1.85 2.56 0.34
C MET A 36 1.49 2.65 1.82
N LYS A 37 1.37 3.85 2.38
CA LYS A 37 0.92 4.05 3.75
C LYS A 37 -0.49 3.51 3.95
N ASP A 38 -1.42 3.87 3.07
CA ASP A 38 -2.80 3.40 3.15
C ASP A 38 -2.89 1.87 3.01
N ALA A 39 -2.13 1.30 2.08
CA ALA A 39 -2.05 -0.16 1.88
C ALA A 39 -1.48 -0.88 3.12
N ILE A 40 -0.42 -0.36 3.74
CA ILE A 40 0.15 -0.94 4.97
C ILE A 40 -0.86 -0.87 6.12
N VAL A 41 -1.56 0.25 6.28
CA VAL A 41 -2.61 0.39 7.30
C VAL A 41 -3.74 -0.62 7.06
N GLU A 42 -4.14 -0.83 5.81
CA GLU A 42 -5.16 -1.82 5.46
C GLU A 42 -4.72 -3.25 5.80
N TYR A 43 -3.51 -3.65 5.40
CA TYR A 43 -3.07 -5.04 5.48
C TYR A 43 -2.38 -5.42 6.78
N PHE A 44 -1.79 -4.48 7.51
CA PHE A 44 -1.05 -4.73 8.75
C PHE A 44 -1.63 -3.99 9.96
N GLY A 45 -2.42 -2.94 9.75
CA GLY A 45 -2.94 -2.09 10.83
C GLY A 45 -3.84 -2.82 11.84
N HIS A 46 -4.38 -3.98 11.48
CA HIS A 46 -5.17 -4.81 12.40
C HIS A 46 -4.34 -5.54 13.47
N ARG A 47 -3.01 -5.59 13.32
CA ARG A 47 -2.09 -6.29 14.24
C ARG A 47 -1.41 -5.37 15.25
N VAL A 48 -1.70 -4.08 15.22
CA VAL A 48 -1.15 -3.05 16.11
C VAL A 48 -2.29 -2.36 16.86
N ASP A 49 -1.98 -1.68 17.97
CA ASP A 49 -3.01 -1.01 18.79
C ASP A 49 -3.68 0.16 18.06
N THR A 50 -2.90 0.92 17.29
CA THR A 50 -3.35 2.00 16.42
C THR A 50 -2.86 1.71 15.01
N PRO A 51 -3.75 1.55 14.00
CA PRO A 51 -3.39 1.04 12.67
C PRO A 51 -2.20 1.72 12.00
N GLU A 52 -2.05 3.03 12.21
CA GLU A 52 -0.95 3.83 11.67
C GLU A 52 0.42 3.43 12.24
N GLN A 53 0.48 2.76 13.39
CA GLN A 53 1.73 2.22 13.96
C GLN A 53 2.32 1.09 13.13
N ALA A 54 1.55 0.46 12.24
CA ALA A 54 2.09 -0.53 11.32
C ALA A 54 3.09 0.08 10.33
N VAL A 55 3.03 1.40 10.11
CA VAL A 55 3.90 2.12 9.19
C VAL A 55 5.12 2.66 9.95
N GLU A 56 6.25 1.98 9.83
CA GLU A 56 7.51 2.44 10.44
C GLU A 56 8.30 3.32 9.47
N THR A 57 8.52 2.84 8.25
CA THR A 57 9.30 3.57 7.24
C THR A 57 8.75 3.31 5.85
N ILE A 58 8.63 4.37 5.06
CA ILE A 58 8.44 4.32 3.62
C ILE A 58 9.43 5.33 3.04
N GLU A 59 10.37 4.85 2.22
CA GLU A 59 11.36 5.69 1.56
C GLU A 59 11.34 5.35 0.07
N TYR A 60 10.94 6.33 -0.76
CA TYR A 60 11.00 6.20 -2.21
C TYR A 60 12.04 7.13 -2.83
N ASN A 61 12.85 6.59 -3.76
CA ASN A 61 13.83 7.35 -4.51
C ASN A 61 13.41 7.45 -5.98
N ASP A 62 12.82 8.59 -6.35
CA ASP A 62 12.35 8.90 -7.71
C ASP A 62 13.45 8.80 -8.79
N GLU A 63 14.73 8.96 -8.44
CA GLU A 63 15.83 8.94 -9.42
C GLU A 63 16.16 7.52 -9.89
N ASN A 64 15.95 6.52 -9.04
CA ASN A 64 16.32 5.12 -9.33
C ASN A 64 15.21 4.10 -9.09
N GLY A 65 14.03 4.55 -8.65
CA GLY A 65 12.87 3.71 -8.43
C GLY A 65 13.00 2.73 -7.27
N LYS A 66 13.93 2.95 -6.33
CA LYS A 66 14.07 2.11 -5.14
C LYS A 66 13.03 2.49 -4.11
N LEU A 67 12.24 1.51 -3.67
CA LEU A 67 11.27 1.61 -2.60
C LEU A 67 11.73 0.75 -1.42
N LYS A 68 11.82 1.36 -0.23
CA LYS A 68 12.04 0.64 1.01
C LYS A 68 10.83 0.82 1.91
N ILE A 69 10.32 -0.29 2.42
CA ILE A 69 9.21 -0.33 3.37
C ILE A 69 9.66 -1.12 4.60
N ILE A 70 9.45 -0.54 5.78
CA ILE A 70 9.52 -1.22 7.06
C ILE A 70 8.13 -1.19 7.70
N VAL A 71 7.64 -2.37 8.07
CA VAL A 71 6.32 -2.58 8.67
C VAL A 71 6.47 -3.13 10.07
N THR A 72 5.70 -2.59 11.02
CA THR A 72 5.63 -3.07 12.40
C THR A 72 4.42 -3.99 12.58
N THR A 73 4.62 -5.11 13.30
CA THR A 73 3.55 -6.05 13.64
C THR A 73 3.73 -6.69 15.02
N PHE A 74 2.70 -7.40 15.50
CA PHE A 74 2.72 -8.13 16.78
C PHE A 74 2.06 -9.50 16.64
N ALA A 75 2.50 -10.46 17.46
CA ALA A 75 1.82 -11.75 17.62
C ALA A 75 0.63 -11.61 18.59
N PHE A 76 -0.50 -12.23 18.26
CA PHE A 76 -1.66 -12.21 19.14
C PHE A 76 -1.53 -13.21 20.29
N MET A 77 -2.14 -12.91 21.42
CA MET A 77 -2.14 -13.82 22.57
C MET A 77 -2.88 -15.12 22.21
N GLY A 78 -2.16 -16.24 22.27
CA GLY A 78 -2.71 -17.57 21.98
C GLY A 78 -2.61 -18.00 20.51
N GLU A 79 -2.10 -17.15 19.64
CA GLU A 79 -1.75 -17.49 18.26
C GLU A 79 -0.51 -18.41 18.24
N THR A 80 -0.57 -19.45 17.42
CA THR A 80 0.61 -20.28 17.16
C THR A 80 1.59 -19.56 16.24
N LEU A 81 2.86 -19.94 16.29
CA LEU A 81 3.86 -19.38 15.38
C LEU A 81 3.51 -19.60 13.90
N GLU A 82 2.88 -20.73 13.57
CA GLU A 82 2.46 -21.04 12.20
C GLU A 82 1.32 -20.12 11.73
N GLU A 83 0.32 -19.89 12.58
CA GLU A 83 -0.78 -18.95 12.31
C GLU A 83 -0.25 -17.53 12.13
N PHE A 84 0.63 -17.08 13.04
CA PHE A 84 1.28 -15.78 12.94
C PHE A 84 2.01 -15.61 11.61
N LYS A 85 2.87 -16.58 11.26
CA LYS A 85 3.65 -16.54 10.02
C LYS A 85 2.77 -16.53 8.77
N ALA A 86 1.73 -17.37 8.75
CA ALA A 86 0.81 -17.45 7.63
C ALA A 86 0.07 -16.13 7.40
N ASP A 87 -0.40 -15.50 8.48
CA ASP A 87 -1.11 -14.23 8.41
C ASP A 87 -0.19 -13.09 7.92
N ILE A 88 1.02 -12.98 8.48
CA ILE A 88 1.99 -11.97 8.03
C ILE A 88 2.38 -12.16 6.57
N LEU A 89 2.58 -13.41 6.10
CA LEU A 89 2.88 -13.66 4.69
C LEU A 89 1.70 -13.31 3.78
N ALA A 90 0.45 -13.53 4.23
CA ALA A 90 -0.73 -13.09 3.50
C ALA A 90 -0.76 -11.56 3.37
N SER A 91 -0.51 -10.81 4.44
CA SER A 91 -0.40 -9.34 4.39
C SER A 91 0.76 -8.87 3.49
N CYS A 92 1.89 -9.57 3.50
CA CYS A 92 3.00 -9.28 2.59
C CYS A 92 2.57 -9.45 1.13
N ILE A 93 1.83 -10.51 0.80
CA ILE A 93 1.34 -10.75 -0.57
C ILE A 93 0.45 -9.61 -1.05
N LEU A 94 -0.50 -9.18 -0.22
CA LEU A 94 -1.41 -8.08 -0.58
C LEU A 94 -0.62 -6.79 -0.85
N LEU A 95 0.36 -6.49 0.00
CA LEU A 95 1.23 -5.32 -0.22
C LEU A 95 2.10 -5.47 -1.48
N LEU A 96 2.65 -6.65 -1.74
CA LEU A 96 3.44 -6.94 -2.93
C LEU A 96 2.62 -6.85 -4.22
N GLN A 97 1.33 -7.23 -4.19
CA GLN A 97 0.39 -7.03 -5.29
C GLN A 97 0.20 -5.53 -5.58
N GLU A 98 -0.03 -4.71 -4.55
CA GLU A 98 -0.15 -3.25 -4.70
C GLU A 98 1.11 -2.64 -5.31
N ILE A 99 2.29 -3.06 -4.85
CA ILE A 99 3.59 -2.58 -5.37
C ILE A 99 3.82 -3.07 -6.81
N GLN A 100 3.38 -4.28 -7.16
CA GLN A 100 3.52 -4.80 -8.52
C GLN A 100 2.85 -3.88 -9.55
N MET A 101 1.75 -3.23 -9.17
CA MET A 101 1.00 -2.30 -10.03
C MET A 101 1.67 -0.92 -10.20
N GLN A 102 2.70 -0.60 -9.41
CA GLN A 102 3.39 0.67 -9.47
C GLN A 102 4.52 0.62 -10.50
N ASP A 103 4.37 1.36 -11.61
CA ASP A 103 5.33 1.33 -12.73
C ASP A 103 6.68 1.94 -12.38
N ASP A 104 6.70 2.90 -11.45
CA ASP A 104 7.92 3.64 -11.10
C ASP A 104 8.84 2.85 -10.16
N VAL A 105 8.33 1.82 -9.47
CA VAL A 105 9.13 0.97 -8.57
C VAL A 105 9.97 -0.02 -9.38
N GLN A 106 11.30 0.12 -9.30
CA GLN A 106 12.27 -0.75 -9.96
C GLN A 106 12.86 -1.80 -9.01
N GLU A 107 13.02 -1.45 -7.74
CA GLU A 107 13.51 -2.34 -6.69
C GLU A 107 12.71 -2.09 -5.40
N LEU A 108 12.40 -3.16 -4.68
CA LEU A 108 11.70 -3.17 -3.41
C LEU A 108 12.57 -3.86 -2.35
N THR A 109 12.67 -3.25 -1.19
CA THR A 109 13.02 -3.93 0.07
C THR A 109 11.84 -3.81 1.03
N LEU A 110 11.23 -4.95 1.38
CA LEU A 110 10.17 -5.06 2.38
C LEU A 110 10.72 -5.74 3.63
N ILE A 111 10.65 -5.06 4.77
CA ILE A 111 11.03 -5.60 6.07
C ILE A 111 9.80 -5.59 6.97
N VAL A 112 9.51 -6.72 7.62
CA VAL A 112 8.48 -6.82 8.64
C VAL A 112 9.15 -7.05 9.98
N GLU A 113 8.87 -6.22 10.98
CA GLU A 113 9.52 -6.22 12.27
C GLU A 113 8.51 -6.39 13.42
N ILE A 114 8.96 -7.02 14.50
CA ILE A 114 8.25 -7.04 15.78
C ILE A 114 9.11 -6.29 16.80
N PRO A 115 8.56 -5.30 17.51
CA PRO A 115 9.27 -4.64 18.59
C PRO A 115 9.35 -5.57 19.79
N TYR A 116 10.55 -5.73 20.33
CA TYR A 116 10.83 -6.51 21.52
C TYR A 116 11.31 -5.59 22.64
N GLU A 117 10.52 -5.49 23.70
CA GLU A 117 10.91 -4.76 24.90
C GLU A 117 11.88 -5.62 25.73
N LYS A 118 13.08 -5.10 25.95
CA LYS A 118 14.07 -5.67 26.87
C LYS A 118 13.65 -5.47 28.32
N GLU A 119 14.24 -6.27 29.22
CA GLU A 119 14.05 -6.14 30.67
C GLU A 119 14.39 -4.74 31.24
N ASN A 120 15.21 -3.95 30.53
CA ASN A 120 15.57 -2.59 30.94
C ASN A 120 14.62 -1.50 30.40
N GLY A 121 13.58 -1.87 29.65
CA GLY A 121 12.60 -0.96 29.04
C GLY A 121 12.98 -0.41 27.67
N ASP A 122 14.12 -0.83 27.08
CA ASP A 122 14.46 -0.48 25.70
C ASP A 122 13.72 -1.39 24.72
N SER A 123 13.20 -0.85 23.60
CA SER A 123 12.74 -1.66 22.47
C SER A 123 13.89 -2.00 21.52
N ILE A 124 13.91 -3.21 20.98
CA ILE A 124 14.64 -3.55 19.74
C ILE A 124 13.64 -4.05 18.73
N ASP A 125 13.73 -3.55 17.51
CA ASP A 125 12.93 -4.08 16.40
C ASP A 125 13.63 -5.29 15.79
N TYR A 126 12.94 -6.42 15.80
CA TYR A 126 13.43 -7.68 15.25
C TYR A 126 12.74 -7.97 13.93
N ALA A 127 13.52 -8.01 12.84
CA ALA A 127 13.04 -8.43 11.53
C ALA A 127 12.54 -9.88 11.57
N VAL A 128 11.25 -10.07 11.32
CA VAL A 128 10.55 -11.33 11.08
C VAL A 128 10.86 -11.83 9.67
N TYR A 129 10.69 -10.91 8.71
CA TYR A 129 10.93 -11.13 7.30
C TYR A 129 11.73 -9.98 6.73
N SER A 130 12.58 -10.28 5.76
CA SER A 130 13.16 -9.31 4.85
C SER A 130 13.13 -9.90 3.45
N ILE A 131 12.45 -9.20 2.54
CA ILE A 131 12.14 -9.68 1.20
C ILE A 131 12.54 -8.59 0.22
N ASP A 132 13.43 -8.92 -0.71
CA ASP A 132 13.80 -8.01 -1.79
C ASP A 132 13.27 -8.51 -3.13
N PHE A 133 12.83 -7.56 -3.95
CA PHE A 133 12.42 -7.80 -5.32
C PHE A 133 12.95 -6.73 -6.26
N THR A 134 13.42 -7.17 -7.41
CA THR A 134 13.46 -6.37 -8.64
C THR A 134 12.09 -6.36 -9.30
N LYS A 135 11.76 -5.30 -10.03
CA LYS A 135 10.52 -5.22 -10.82
C LYS A 135 10.38 -6.39 -11.79
N ASP A 136 11.48 -6.83 -12.37
CA ASP A 136 11.53 -7.98 -13.28
C ASP A 136 11.10 -9.29 -12.61
N ASN A 137 11.39 -9.51 -11.33
CA ASN A 137 10.96 -10.71 -10.63
C ASN A 137 9.56 -10.55 -10.04
N LEU A 138 9.26 -9.39 -9.45
CA LEU A 138 7.92 -9.08 -8.92
C LEU A 138 6.84 -9.17 -10.01
N SER A 139 7.10 -8.67 -11.21
CA SER A 139 6.14 -8.67 -12.34
C SER A 139 5.83 -10.06 -12.91
N LYS A 140 6.61 -11.09 -12.58
CA LYS A 140 6.36 -12.47 -13.05
C LYS A 140 5.45 -13.26 -12.12
N ILE A 141 5.15 -12.72 -10.93
CA ILE A 141 4.34 -13.40 -9.93
C ILE A 141 2.86 -13.32 -10.33
N ASN A 142 2.22 -14.49 -10.42
CA ASN A 142 0.77 -14.60 -10.46
C ASN A 142 0.24 -14.76 -9.04
N PHE A 143 -0.12 -13.65 -8.39
CA PHE A 143 -0.52 -13.67 -7.00
C PHE A 143 -1.85 -14.39 -6.73
N ASP A 144 -2.71 -14.55 -7.74
CA ASP A 144 -3.95 -15.34 -7.62
C ASP A 144 -3.70 -16.84 -7.45
N GLU A 145 -2.51 -17.30 -7.87
CA GLU A 145 -2.09 -18.71 -7.84
C GLU A 145 -0.90 -18.97 -6.90
N LEU A 146 -0.40 -17.92 -6.22
CA LEU A 146 0.79 -18.01 -5.38
C LEU A 146 0.47 -18.71 -4.05
N ASP A 147 1.25 -19.75 -3.73
CA ASP A 147 1.38 -20.21 -2.34
C ASP A 147 2.30 -19.23 -1.59
N PRO A 148 1.88 -18.62 -0.47
CA PRO A 148 2.72 -17.71 0.30
C PRO A 148 4.08 -18.28 0.71
N GLN A 149 4.17 -19.61 0.89
CA GLN A 149 5.43 -20.27 1.23
C GLN A 149 6.44 -20.27 0.08
N ASP A 150 6.00 -20.05 -1.17
CA ASP A 150 6.88 -20.02 -2.34
C ASP A 150 7.64 -18.69 -2.47
N LEU A 151 7.26 -17.64 -1.72
CA LEU A 151 7.95 -16.34 -1.71
C LEU A 151 9.47 -16.47 -1.52
N ARG A 152 9.89 -17.41 -0.67
CA ARG A 152 11.31 -17.73 -0.40
C ARG A 152 12.12 -18.17 -1.63
N THR A 153 11.46 -18.64 -2.68
CA THR A 153 12.10 -19.18 -3.88
C THR A 153 12.06 -18.20 -5.05
N ILE A 154 11.15 -17.25 -5.02
CA ILE A 154 10.90 -16.29 -6.12
C ILE A 154 11.47 -14.90 -5.84
N ALA A 155 11.66 -14.55 -4.56
CA ALA A 155 12.29 -13.29 -4.19
C ALA A 155 13.79 -13.26 -4.57
N ASP A 156 14.29 -12.07 -4.89
CA ASP A 156 15.72 -11.85 -5.16
C ASP A 156 16.55 -12.12 -3.90
N PHE A 157 16.01 -11.71 -2.76
CA PHE A 157 16.49 -12.06 -1.44
C PHE A 157 15.31 -12.40 -0.53
N TYR A 158 15.50 -13.40 0.33
CA TYR A 158 14.54 -13.78 1.33
C TYR A 158 15.23 -14.17 2.63
N PHE A 159 14.80 -13.53 3.70
CA PHE A 159 15.14 -13.89 5.06
C PHE A 159 13.87 -14.07 5.88
N GLU A 160 13.85 -15.12 6.69
CA GLU A 160 12.84 -15.39 7.70
C GLU A 160 13.57 -15.71 9.00
N ALA A 161 13.20 -15.02 10.08
CA ALA A 161 13.81 -15.25 11.37
C ALA A 161 13.48 -16.67 11.90
N PRO A 162 14.48 -17.39 12.44
CA PRO A 162 14.23 -18.61 13.18
C PRO A 162 13.66 -18.24 14.55
N PHE A 163 12.35 -18.08 14.65
CA PHE A 163 11.66 -17.88 15.94
C PHE A 163 11.85 -19.12 16.83
N TYR A 164 12.27 -18.90 18.08
CA TYR A 164 12.44 -19.90 19.15
C TYR A 164 11.47 -19.64 20.29
#